data_AF-A0A817DUV7-F1
#
_entry.id   AF-A0A817DUV7-F1
#
_cell.length_a   1.000
_cell.length_b   1.000
_cell.length_c   1.000
_cell.angle_alpha   90.00
_cell.angle_beta   90.00
_cell.angle_gamma   90.00
#
_symmetry.space_group_name_H-M   'P 1'
#
loop_
_entity.id
_entity.type
_entity.pdbx_description
1 polymer ?
#
loop_
_entity_poly.entity_id
_entity_poly.type
_entity_poly.pdbx_seq_one_letter_code
_entity_poly.pdbx_strand_id
1 'polypeptide(L)'
;MEGLPAKLNDLPDEILFLIFKKLDNIEVLYLFIGVNKRFNKLVHDSIFTNHLTMTRCSSNGSFDRLDNQILDRFCSQILPSIHHKIKWLDIESSFMEDVLLCTSYPNLCALGLHNIEKDIALRIFTDETPLTHIFQDKISSFVIDVVQDKNISATDNSKANIFACILTLFSKLKYFHYRPTFWYQPLFQIPSTISSSTLLELHVKLKNFTDCLYLLDGRFDSLQKLSVDIYEILSPQIIIDNKKQLFNLKLFSLYSERDTDKYNELIVPLLHRMINLEELDLHLVVYCEKRLIDGYDLKYNIINNLLRLNIFIFNIRSRLPINDQVYLSSNEDCQLSFNGFKNKIISCVDYFPNRKEGQCHIYSYPYQAKYYEYITNNFPDGLFKYVREVSLYDERPFEHEFFVKIAKSFPFMEQLTVYNDKPQKNKFDEQSKDDNRHLSVIQYPYLSVVDLFHAHDDYAEQFLLDIKTCLTTKLNLQVYFSTLDRVTNNFTRDATRTNCAKLLRVQVPRNISISKQLKDYFPDTKIYSLNL
;
A
#
# COMPACT_ATOMS: atom_id res chain seq x y z
N MET A 1 -16.91 13.35 -29.56
CA MET A 1 -16.86 14.45 -28.57
C MET A 1 -16.92 15.81 -29.29
N GLU A 2 -18.01 16.09 -30.02
CA GLU A 2 -18.14 17.35 -30.75
C GLU A 2 -19.12 18.25 -29.97
N GLY A 3 -18.59 19.16 -29.15
CA GLY A 3 -19.42 20.10 -28.37
C GLY A 3 -18.77 20.66 -27.10
N LEU A 4 -17.79 19.95 -26.52
CA LEU A 4 -16.99 20.45 -25.39
C LEU A 4 -15.94 21.54 -25.74
N PRO A 5 -15.28 21.57 -26.93
CA PRO A 5 -14.15 22.48 -27.16
C PRO A 5 -14.53 23.97 -27.15
N ALA A 6 -15.76 24.30 -27.57
CA ALA A 6 -16.19 25.70 -27.70
C ALA A 6 -16.31 26.41 -26.34
N LYS A 7 -16.88 25.73 -25.33
CA LYS A 7 -17.07 26.32 -23.99
C LYS A 7 -15.78 26.37 -23.16
N LEU A 8 -14.82 25.48 -23.43
CA LEU A 8 -13.56 25.47 -22.70
C LEU A 8 -12.65 26.63 -23.11
N ASN A 9 -12.69 26.99 -24.39
CA ASN A 9 -11.93 28.13 -24.94
C ASN A 9 -12.35 29.48 -24.37
N ASP A 10 -13.55 29.60 -23.77
CA ASP A 10 -14.04 30.85 -23.18
C ASP A 10 -13.57 31.03 -21.73
N LEU A 11 -13.07 29.97 -21.09
CA LEU A 11 -12.60 30.04 -19.70
C LEU A 11 -11.27 30.81 -19.62
N PRO A 12 -10.99 31.55 -18.53
CA PRO A 12 -9.68 32.15 -18.27
C PRO A 12 -8.56 31.10 -18.13
N ASP A 13 -7.31 31.50 -18.39
CA ASP A 13 -6.14 30.60 -18.35
C ASP A 13 -5.97 29.97 -16.96
N GLU A 14 -6.27 30.72 -15.90
CA GLU A 14 -6.17 30.28 -14.51
C GLU A 14 -7.15 29.13 -14.20
N ILE A 15 -8.38 29.24 -14.74
CA ILE A 15 -9.41 28.21 -14.54
C ILE A 15 -9.05 26.96 -15.34
N LEU A 16 -8.58 27.12 -16.57
CA LEU A 16 -8.07 26.01 -17.38
C LEU A 16 -6.92 25.30 -16.69
N PHE A 17 -6.00 26.05 -16.08
CA PHE A 17 -4.87 25.49 -15.36
C PHE A 17 -5.31 24.69 -14.13
N LEU A 18 -6.30 25.20 -13.38
CA LEU A 18 -6.88 24.49 -12.24
C LEU A 18 -7.57 23.19 -12.68
N ILE A 19 -8.28 23.20 -13.80
CA ILE A 19 -8.92 22.00 -14.36
C ILE A 19 -7.86 21.01 -14.83
N PHE A 20 -6.88 21.45 -15.62
CA PHE A 20 -5.84 20.58 -16.17
C PHE A 20 -4.97 19.96 -15.08
N LYS A 21 -4.69 20.68 -13.99
CA LYS A 21 -3.99 20.14 -12.81
C LYS A 21 -4.73 19.00 -12.09
N LYS A 22 -6.01 18.78 -12.39
CA LYS A 22 -6.81 17.67 -11.85
C LYS A 22 -6.84 16.46 -12.78
N LEU A 23 -6.29 16.58 -13.99
CA LEU A 23 -6.21 15.53 -14.98
C LEU A 23 -4.78 14.97 -15.03
N ASP A 24 -4.65 13.76 -15.57
CA ASP A 24 -3.33 13.16 -15.81
C ASP A 24 -2.56 13.96 -16.88
N ASN A 25 -1.27 14.20 -16.63
CA ASN A 25 -0.44 15.02 -17.52
C ASN A 25 -0.46 14.50 -18.97
N ILE A 26 -0.50 13.17 -19.14
CA ILE A 26 -0.55 12.52 -20.45
C ILE A 26 -1.87 12.80 -21.18
N GLU A 27 -3.00 12.79 -20.45
CA GLU A 27 -4.31 13.10 -21.03
C GLU A 27 -4.39 14.57 -21.44
N VAL A 28 -3.89 15.48 -20.61
CA VAL A 28 -3.82 16.91 -20.93
C VAL A 28 -2.99 17.16 -22.19
N LEU A 29 -1.77 16.61 -22.24
CA LEU A 29 -0.88 16.78 -23.38
C LEU A 29 -1.48 16.18 -24.66
N TYR A 30 -2.03 14.96 -24.58
CA TYR A 30 -2.70 14.32 -25.72
C TYR A 30 -3.87 15.14 -26.25
N LEU A 31 -4.74 15.61 -25.35
CA LEU A 31 -5.98 16.28 -25.73
C LEU A 31 -5.74 17.65 -26.32
N PHE A 32 -4.74 18.39 -25.84
CA PHE A 32 -4.66 19.83 -26.10
C PHE A 32 -3.48 20.27 -26.96
N ILE A 33 -2.44 19.45 -27.11
CA ILE A 33 -1.31 19.82 -27.96
C ILE A 33 -1.70 19.77 -29.45
N GLY A 34 -1.36 20.82 -30.19
CA GLY A 34 -1.72 21.00 -31.58
C GLY A 34 -3.17 21.47 -31.81
N VAL A 35 -4.00 21.55 -30.77
CA VAL A 35 -5.42 21.95 -30.92
C VAL A 35 -5.56 23.43 -31.26
N ASN A 36 -4.94 24.31 -30.46
CA ASN A 36 -4.89 25.74 -30.77
C ASN A 36 -3.69 26.42 -30.08
N LYS A 37 -3.35 27.64 -30.53
CA LYS A 37 -2.18 28.38 -30.03
C LYS A 37 -2.23 28.66 -28.52
N ARG A 38 -3.43 28.92 -27.98
CA ARG A 38 -3.62 29.24 -26.56
C ARG A 38 -3.36 28.01 -25.69
N PHE A 39 -4.00 26.89 -25.99
CA PHE A 39 -3.76 25.65 -25.27
C PHE A 39 -2.34 25.13 -25.43
N ASN A 40 -1.73 25.29 -26.61
CA ASN A 40 -0.31 24.98 -26.78
C ASN A 40 0.55 25.75 -25.79
N LYS A 41 0.31 27.04 -25.59
CA LYS A 41 1.06 27.83 -24.60
C LYS A 41 0.89 27.26 -23.18
N LEU A 42 -0.32 26.85 -22.81
CA LEU A 42 -0.62 26.29 -21.48
C LEU A 42 0.01 24.92 -21.25
N VAL A 43 -0.13 23.98 -22.19
CA VAL A 43 0.39 22.61 -22.01
C VAL A 43 1.90 22.51 -22.14
N HIS A 44 2.55 23.53 -22.71
CA HIS A 44 4.01 23.65 -22.71
C HIS A 44 4.57 24.25 -21.40
N ASP A 45 3.72 24.55 -20.41
CA ASP A 45 4.16 24.97 -19.09
C ASP A 45 4.90 23.84 -18.37
N SER A 46 5.90 24.24 -17.60
CA SER A 46 6.75 23.34 -16.82
C SER A 46 5.99 22.40 -15.88
N ILE A 47 4.80 22.80 -15.43
CA ILE A 47 3.94 21.98 -14.57
C ILE A 47 3.45 20.71 -15.27
N PHE A 48 3.26 20.74 -16.59
CA PHE A 48 2.82 19.57 -17.36
C PHE A 48 3.98 18.84 -18.05
N THR A 49 5.08 19.55 -18.34
CA THR A 49 6.18 18.99 -19.14
C THR A 49 7.41 18.57 -18.33
N ASN A 50 7.62 19.07 -17.10
CA ASN A 50 8.82 18.70 -16.34
C ASN A 50 8.76 17.25 -15.83
N HIS A 51 7.58 16.80 -15.44
CA HIS A 51 7.33 15.44 -14.95
C HIS A 51 6.25 14.82 -15.83
N LEU A 52 6.67 13.92 -16.71
CA LEU A 52 5.77 13.20 -17.59
C LEU A 52 5.55 11.79 -17.04
N THR A 53 4.29 11.44 -16.79
CA THR A 53 3.91 10.10 -16.35
C THR A 53 3.17 9.38 -17.47
N MET A 54 3.83 8.39 -18.07
CA MET A 54 3.31 7.52 -19.11
C MET A 54 2.85 6.18 -18.54
N THR A 55 2.15 6.26 -17.42
CA THR A 55 1.45 5.15 -16.78
C THR A 55 0.04 5.62 -16.48
N ARG A 56 -0.96 4.73 -16.61
CA ARG A 56 -2.33 5.04 -16.19
C ARG A 56 -2.62 4.28 -14.91
N CYS A 57 -2.65 4.96 -13.77
CA CYS A 57 -3.08 4.31 -12.54
C CYS A 57 -4.59 4.08 -12.60
N SER A 58 -5.02 2.82 -12.68
CA SER A 58 -6.42 2.49 -12.45
C SER A 58 -6.76 2.66 -10.97
N SER A 59 -8.05 2.79 -10.66
CA SER A 59 -8.54 2.96 -9.28
C SER A 59 -8.22 1.79 -8.35
N ASN A 60 -7.77 0.66 -8.87
CA ASN A 60 -7.39 -0.51 -8.07
C ASN A 60 -5.86 -0.60 -7.86
N GLY A 61 -5.10 0.42 -8.26
CA GLY A 61 -3.64 0.45 -8.16
C GLY A 61 -2.91 -0.37 -9.24
N SER A 62 -3.62 -1.04 -10.14
CA SER A 62 -3.02 -1.63 -11.35
C SER A 62 -2.80 -0.56 -12.41
N PHE A 63 -1.76 -0.73 -13.22
CA PHE A 63 -1.53 0.13 -14.37
C PHE A 63 -2.40 -0.33 -15.54
N ASP A 64 -3.27 0.55 -16.02
CA ASP A 64 -4.00 0.35 -17.27
C ASP A 64 -3.05 0.67 -18.42
N ARG A 65 -2.99 -0.23 -19.40
CA ARG A 65 -2.16 -0.04 -20.59
C ARG A 65 -2.67 1.17 -21.38
N LEU A 66 -1.77 2.07 -21.77
CA LEU A 66 -2.09 3.18 -22.66
C LEU A 66 -2.52 2.63 -24.04
N ASP A 67 -3.48 3.29 -24.68
CA ASP A 67 -3.86 2.95 -26.05
C ASP A 67 -2.68 3.22 -27.00
N ASN A 68 -2.38 2.27 -27.89
CA ASN A 68 -1.27 2.39 -28.85
C ASN A 68 -1.40 3.66 -29.72
N GLN A 69 -2.62 4.10 -30.07
CA GLN A 69 -2.81 5.34 -30.83
C GLN A 69 -2.36 6.58 -30.05
N ILE A 70 -2.55 6.57 -28.73
CA ILE A 70 -2.08 7.64 -27.86
C ILE A 70 -0.56 7.63 -27.84
N LEU A 71 0.05 6.45 -27.65
CA LEU A 71 1.50 6.27 -27.65
C LEU A 71 2.14 6.75 -28.98
N ASP A 72 1.59 6.30 -30.11
CA ASP A 72 2.10 6.65 -31.44
C ASP A 72 2.12 8.16 -31.66
N ARG A 73 1.05 8.85 -31.25
CA ARG A 73 0.99 10.31 -31.31
C ARG A 73 1.98 10.96 -30.36
N PHE A 74 2.17 10.41 -29.16
CA PHE A 74 3.18 10.91 -28.22
C PHE A 74 4.59 10.85 -28.80
N CYS A 75 4.98 9.69 -29.32
CA CYS A 75 6.31 9.49 -29.90
C CYS A 75 6.50 10.32 -31.17
N SER A 76 5.52 10.38 -32.07
CA SER A 76 5.69 11.07 -33.35
C SER A 76 5.56 12.60 -33.29
N GLN A 77 4.78 13.14 -32.34
CA GLN A 77 4.41 14.57 -32.35
C GLN A 77 4.73 15.29 -31.04
N ILE A 78 4.37 14.69 -29.90
CA ILE A 78 4.36 15.40 -28.61
C ILE A 78 5.76 15.42 -27.99
N LEU A 79 6.39 14.25 -27.83
CA LEU A 79 7.72 14.14 -27.25
C LEU A 79 8.75 14.99 -28.01
N PRO A 80 8.80 14.99 -29.35
CA PRO A 80 9.69 15.88 -30.10
C PRO A 80 9.50 17.38 -29.81
N SER A 81 8.32 17.83 -29.37
CA SER A 81 8.10 19.25 -29.07
C SER A 81 8.42 19.63 -27.62
N ILE A 82 8.43 18.66 -26.68
CA ILE A 82 8.61 18.93 -25.24
C ILE A 82 9.82 18.24 -24.60
N HIS A 83 10.55 17.37 -25.31
CA HIS A 83 11.64 16.55 -24.74
C HIS A 83 12.70 17.33 -23.96
N HIS A 84 13.04 18.53 -24.42
CA HIS A 84 14.01 19.41 -23.77
C HIS A 84 13.52 19.97 -22.43
N LYS A 85 12.23 19.84 -22.09
CA LYS A 85 11.66 20.29 -20.80
C LYS A 85 11.53 19.16 -19.78
N ILE A 86 11.55 17.91 -20.23
CA ILE A 86 11.34 16.76 -19.38
C ILE A 86 12.56 16.56 -18.47
N LYS A 87 12.30 16.56 -17.15
CA LYS A 87 13.29 16.30 -16.09
C LYS A 87 13.05 14.96 -15.41
N TRP A 88 11.78 14.57 -15.30
CA TRP A 88 11.34 13.28 -14.77
C TRP A 88 10.43 12.59 -15.78
N LEU A 89 10.68 11.31 -16.02
CA LEU A 89 9.85 10.48 -16.89
C LEU A 89 9.49 9.17 -16.17
N ASP A 90 8.21 8.90 -15.95
CA ASP A 90 7.72 7.59 -15.50
C ASP A 90 7.13 6.84 -16.68
N ILE A 91 7.52 5.58 -16.87
CA ILE A 91 7.13 4.78 -18.03
C ILE A 91 6.75 3.37 -17.58
N GLU A 92 5.70 2.82 -18.18
CA GLU A 92 5.46 1.38 -18.11
C GLU A 92 6.46 0.61 -18.99
N SER A 93 6.92 -0.55 -18.51
CA SER A 93 7.90 -1.39 -19.22
C SER A 93 7.55 -1.67 -20.68
N SER A 94 6.26 -1.84 -20.99
CA SER A 94 5.79 -2.14 -22.35
C SER A 94 5.98 -1.03 -23.38
N PHE A 95 6.30 0.20 -22.94
CA PHE A 95 6.52 1.37 -23.80
C PHE A 95 7.94 1.93 -23.68
N MET A 96 8.78 1.30 -22.87
CA MET A 96 10.08 1.87 -22.49
C MET A 96 10.99 2.09 -23.69
N GLU A 97 11.12 1.11 -24.59
CA GLU A 97 11.99 1.24 -25.77
C GLU A 97 11.48 2.33 -26.71
N ASP A 98 10.18 2.34 -27.02
CA ASP A 98 9.56 3.33 -27.90
C ASP A 98 9.76 4.75 -27.39
N VAL A 99 9.52 4.98 -26.11
CA VAL A 99 9.59 6.32 -25.50
C VAL A 99 11.04 6.77 -25.32
N LEU A 100 11.91 5.92 -24.79
CA LEU A 100 13.30 6.30 -24.49
C LEU A 100 14.16 6.46 -25.75
N LEU A 101 13.86 5.73 -26.83
CA LEU A 101 14.60 5.82 -28.10
C LEU A 101 14.00 6.83 -29.09
N CYS A 102 12.77 7.30 -28.85
CA CYS A 102 12.08 8.24 -29.75
C CYS A 102 12.82 9.58 -29.92
N THR A 103 13.43 10.11 -28.87
CA THR A 103 14.09 11.43 -28.90
C THR A 103 15.19 11.55 -27.86
N SER A 104 15.98 12.62 -27.94
CA SER A 104 17.01 12.91 -26.94
C SER A 104 16.40 13.61 -25.73
N TYR A 105 16.74 13.21 -24.51
CA TYR A 105 16.28 13.91 -23.30
C TYR A 105 17.46 14.63 -22.64
N PRO A 106 17.75 15.89 -23.01
CA PRO A 106 18.93 16.59 -22.52
C PRO A 106 18.86 16.95 -21.03
N ASN A 107 17.64 17.18 -20.50
CA ASN A 107 17.41 17.63 -19.13
C ASN A 107 16.90 16.53 -18.18
N LEU A 108 16.77 15.28 -18.67
CA LEU A 108 16.30 14.17 -17.86
C LEU A 108 17.31 13.83 -16.78
N CYS A 109 16.88 13.91 -15.53
CA CYS A 109 17.67 13.56 -14.36
C CYS A 109 16.97 12.57 -13.42
N ALA A 110 15.71 12.23 -13.69
CA ALA A 110 14.92 11.26 -12.97
C ALA A 110 14.16 10.32 -13.92
N LEU A 111 14.14 9.03 -13.60
CA LEU A 111 13.48 8.00 -14.41
C LEU A 111 12.74 7.00 -13.51
N GLY A 112 11.47 6.74 -13.80
CA GLY A 112 10.67 5.69 -13.18
C GLY A 112 10.30 4.62 -14.19
N LEU A 113 10.59 3.36 -13.88
CA LEU A 113 10.20 2.20 -14.70
C LEU A 113 9.23 1.32 -13.92
N HIS A 114 8.00 1.22 -14.41
CA HIS A 114 6.93 0.53 -13.71
C HIS A 114 6.55 -0.78 -14.41
N ASN A 115 6.11 -1.76 -13.61
CA ASN A 115 5.60 -3.04 -14.09
C ASN A 115 6.62 -3.77 -14.99
N ILE A 116 7.92 -3.73 -14.64
CA ILE A 116 8.97 -4.34 -15.44
C ILE A 116 9.14 -5.81 -15.07
N GLU A 117 8.95 -6.70 -16.04
CA GLU A 117 9.21 -8.11 -15.83
C GLU A 117 10.69 -8.32 -15.50
N LYS A 118 10.96 -9.21 -14.54
CA LYS A 118 12.33 -9.49 -14.06
C LYS A 118 13.32 -9.73 -15.20
N ASP A 119 12.97 -10.52 -16.21
CA ASP A 119 13.87 -10.88 -17.30
C ASP A 119 14.16 -9.69 -18.23
N ILE A 120 13.17 -8.84 -18.45
CA ILE A 120 13.34 -7.59 -19.19
C ILE A 120 14.28 -6.66 -18.42
N ALA A 121 14.06 -6.51 -17.11
CA ALA A 121 14.94 -5.70 -16.26
C ALA A 121 16.38 -6.22 -16.26
N LEU A 122 16.56 -7.55 -16.17
CA LEU A 122 17.89 -8.17 -16.29
C LEU A 122 18.53 -7.78 -17.61
N ARG A 123 17.88 -8.07 -18.75
CA ARG A 123 18.39 -7.71 -20.07
C ARG A 123 18.80 -6.24 -20.18
N ILE A 124 18.00 -5.32 -19.65
CA ILE A 124 18.29 -3.88 -19.73
C ILE A 124 19.51 -3.48 -18.91
N PHE A 125 19.67 -4.02 -17.70
CA PHE A 125 20.70 -3.58 -16.75
C PHE A 125 21.95 -4.47 -16.74
N THR A 126 21.91 -5.67 -17.31
CA THR A 126 23.07 -6.55 -17.45
C THR A 126 23.69 -6.50 -18.83
N ASP A 127 22.86 -6.39 -19.87
CA ASP A 127 23.35 -6.32 -21.23
C ASP A 127 23.60 -4.84 -21.54
N GLU A 128 24.67 -4.54 -22.28
CA GLU A 128 25.03 -3.19 -22.72
C GLU A 128 24.00 -2.66 -23.75
N THR A 129 22.74 -2.59 -23.34
CA THR A 129 21.66 -2.06 -24.16
C THR A 129 21.94 -0.59 -24.42
N PRO A 130 21.57 -0.05 -25.60
CA PRO A 130 21.77 1.37 -25.92
C PRO A 130 21.20 2.31 -24.86
N LEU A 131 20.17 1.86 -24.13
CA LEU A 131 19.54 2.61 -23.04
C LEU A 131 20.51 2.92 -21.89
N THR A 132 21.39 1.99 -21.53
CA THR A 132 22.32 2.17 -20.41
C THR A 132 23.28 3.34 -20.67
N HIS A 133 23.86 3.40 -21.87
CA HIS A 133 24.77 4.47 -22.28
C HIS A 133 24.13 5.86 -22.34
N ILE A 134 22.84 5.96 -22.66
CA ILE A 134 22.17 7.26 -22.81
C ILE A 134 22.02 7.97 -21.46
N PHE A 135 21.86 7.20 -20.38
CA PHE A 135 21.39 7.72 -19.09
C PHE A 135 22.40 7.56 -17.94
N GLN A 136 23.46 6.76 -18.11
CA GLN A 136 24.43 6.40 -17.09
C GLN A 136 24.87 7.58 -16.20
N ASP A 137 25.24 8.71 -16.82
CA ASP A 137 25.78 9.89 -16.12
C ASP A 137 24.77 11.04 -15.95
N LYS A 138 23.49 10.80 -16.22
CA LYS A 138 22.43 11.82 -16.14
C LYS A 138 21.48 11.57 -14.97
N ILE A 139 21.20 10.31 -14.68
CA ILE A 139 20.16 9.94 -13.72
C ILE A 139 20.68 10.08 -12.29
N SER A 140 19.98 10.92 -11.55
CA SER A 140 20.22 11.18 -10.12
C SER A 140 19.08 10.67 -9.23
N SER A 141 17.92 10.39 -9.82
CA SER A 141 16.78 9.78 -9.13
C SER A 141 16.22 8.63 -9.98
N PHE A 142 16.04 7.46 -9.38
CA PHE A 142 15.57 6.29 -10.09
C PHE A 142 14.52 5.54 -9.29
N VAL A 143 13.43 5.16 -9.96
CA VAL A 143 12.35 4.33 -9.40
C VAL A 143 12.18 3.11 -10.28
N ILE A 144 12.06 1.92 -9.70
CA ILE A 144 11.79 0.71 -10.47
C ILE A 144 10.85 -0.24 -9.72
N ASP A 145 9.81 -0.70 -10.42
CA ASP A 145 8.84 -1.66 -9.92
C ASP A 145 8.96 -2.97 -10.70
N VAL A 146 9.67 -3.94 -10.14
CA VAL A 146 9.94 -5.22 -10.80
C VAL A 146 8.84 -6.22 -10.48
N VAL A 147 8.17 -6.74 -11.49
CA VAL A 147 7.15 -7.78 -11.36
C VAL A 147 7.71 -9.16 -11.69
N GLN A 148 7.20 -10.18 -11.01
CA GLN A 148 7.56 -11.57 -11.30
C GLN A 148 6.87 -12.01 -12.60
N ASP A 149 7.63 -12.69 -13.45
CA ASP A 149 7.05 -13.31 -14.65
C ASP A 149 6.01 -14.36 -14.24
N LYS A 150 4.84 -14.30 -14.86
CA LYS A 150 3.73 -15.24 -14.62
C LYS A 150 4.06 -16.65 -15.08
N ASN A 151 5.06 -16.82 -15.96
CA ASN A 151 5.31 -18.07 -16.66
C ASN A 151 6.57 -18.83 -16.22
N ILE A 152 7.40 -18.29 -15.33
CA ILE A 152 8.69 -18.88 -14.98
C ILE A 152 8.64 -19.48 -13.57
N SER A 153 8.97 -20.78 -13.49
CA SER A 153 9.13 -21.49 -12.21
C SER A 153 10.24 -20.83 -11.39
N ALA A 154 10.05 -20.75 -10.07
CA ALA A 154 10.94 -20.09 -9.09
C ALA A 154 12.38 -20.64 -9.02
N THR A 155 12.79 -21.48 -9.96
CA THR A 155 14.06 -22.20 -10.03
C THR A 155 15.16 -21.45 -10.77
N ASP A 156 14.84 -20.38 -11.53
CA ASP A 156 15.88 -19.62 -12.23
C ASP A 156 16.54 -18.59 -11.29
N ASN A 157 17.57 -19.08 -10.59
CA ASN A 157 18.50 -18.32 -9.76
C ASN A 157 19.51 -17.58 -10.65
N SER A 158 19.04 -16.77 -11.60
CA SER A 158 19.88 -15.85 -12.35
C SER A 158 20.69 -15.01 -11.35
N LYS A 159 22.02 -15.20 -11.32
CA LYS A 159 22.97 -14.55 -10.39
C LYS A 159 23.04 -13.02 -10.52
N ALA A 160 22.39 -12.47 -11.53
CA ALA A 160 22.37 -11.05 -11.77
C ALA A 160 21.37 -10.38 -10.81
N ASN A 161 21.91 -9.59 -9.89
CA ASN A 161 21.12 -8.79 -8.98
C ASN A 161 20.82 -7.44 -9.65
N ILE A 162 19.58 -7.25 -10.14
CA ILE A 162 19.13 -6.00 -10.79
C ILE A 162 19.50 -4.77 -9.95
N PHE A 163 19.33 -4.84 -8.63
CA PHE A 163 19.69 -3.79 -7.69
C PHE A 163 21.18 -3.42 -7.78
N ALA A 164 22.05 -4.43 -7.86
CA ALA A 164 23.50 -4.26 -8.02
C ALA A 164 23.85 -3.56 -9.33
N CYS A 165 23.25 -4.04 -10.42
CA CYS A 165 23.49 -3.52 -11.76
C CYS A 165 23.10 -2.04 -11.84
N ILE A 166 21.95 -1.66 -11.29
CA ILE A 166 21.48 -0.26 -11.26
C ILE A 166 22.44 0.64 -10.48
N LEU A 167 22.87 0.22 -9.28
CA LEU A 167 23.81 1.00 -8.47
C LEU A 167 25.17 1.17 -9.15
N THR A 168 25.62 0.16 -9.90
CA THR A 168 26.87 0.23 -10.67
C THR A 168 26.72 1.10 -11.90
N LEU A 169 25.56 1.05 -12.55
CA LEU A 169 25.27 1.80 -13.75
C LEU A 169 25.19 3.30 -13.46
N PHE A 170 24.33 3.73 -12.54
CA PHE A 170 24.08 5.15 -12.32
C PHE A 170 25.06 5.78 -11.32
N SER A 171 26.21 6.24 -11.83
CA SER A 171 27.29 6.83 -11.04
C SER A 171 26.84 8.05 -10.20
N LYS A 172 25.83 8.80 -10.65
CA LYS A 172 25.29 10.01 -10.00
C LYS A 172 24.01 9.77 -9.20
N LEU A 173 23.62 8.52 -8.98
CA LEU A 173 22.37 8.19 -8.31
C LEU A 173 22.39 8.67 -6.85
N LYS A 174 21.47 9.58 -6.53
CA LYS A 174 21.25 10.12 -5.18
C LYS A 174 20.01 9.56 -4.52
N TYR A 175 18.98 9.27 -5.29
CA TYR A 175 17.69 8.78 -4.80
C TYR A 175 17.33 7.50 -5.53
N PHE A 176 17.14 6.41 -4.80
CA PHE A 176 16.78 5.13 -5.40
C PHE A 176 15.58 4.50 -4.70
N HIS A 177 14.56 4.14 -5.46
CA HIS A 177 13.40 3.40 -5.00
C HIS A 177 13.26 2.09 -5.76
N TYR A 178 13.46 0.97 -5.06
CA TYR A 178 13.40 -0.39 -5.61
C TYR A 178 12.22 -1.17 -5.01
N ARG A 179 11.18 -1.42 -5.83
CA ARG A 179 9.93 -2.09 -5.41
C ARG A 179 9.70 -3.40 -6.19
N PRO A 180 10.35 -4.50 -5.80
CA PRO A 180 9.95 -5.81 -6.30
C PRO A 180 8.54 -6.14 -5.78
N THR A 181 7.66 -6.66 -6.66
CA THR A 181 6.32 -7.11 -6.25
C THR A 181 6.31 -8.56 -5.74
N PHE A 182 7.46 -9.24 -5.76
CA PHE A 182 7.62 -10.62 -5.32
C PHE A 182 8.47 -10.71 -4.06
N TRP A 183 7.94 -11.39 -3.05
CA TRP A 183 8.59 -11.60 -1.76
C TRP A 183 9.47 -12.85 -1.71
N TYR A 184 9.50 -13.64 -2.80
CA TYR A 184 10.07 -14.99 -2.76
C TYR A 184 11.57 -15.05 -3.05
N GLN A 185 12.18 -14.04 -3.67
CA GLN A 185 13.61 -14.07 -3.95
C GLN A 185 14.37 -13.11 -3.02
N PRO A 186 15.33 -13.62 -2.24
CA PRO A 186 16.14 -12.78 -1.40
C PRO A 186 17.04 -11.86 -2.24
N LEU A 187 17.33 -10.67 -1.72
CA LEU A 187 18.33 -9.77 -2.31
C LEU A 187 19.77 -10.24 -2.02
N PHE A 188 19.94 -11.35 -1.31
CA PHE A 188 21.19 -11.96 -0.78
C PHE A 188 22.37 -12.14 -1.74
N GLN A 189 22.28 -11.67 -2.96
CA GLN A 189 23.44 -11.48 -3.83
C GLN A 189 23.70 -10.00 -4.11
N ILE A 190 23.56 -9.09 -3.12
CA ILE A 190 24.21 -7.77 -3.18
C ILE A 190 25.71 -8.07 -2.98
N PRO A 191 26.51 -8.27 -4.05
CA PRO A 191 27.88 -8.75 -3.93
C PRO A 191 28.65 -7.72 -3.13
N SER A 192 29.51 -8.11 -2.18
CA SER A 192 30.23 -7.22 -1.25
C SER A 192 30.95 -6.02 -1.88
N THR A 193 31.16 -6.04 -3.20
CA THR A 193 31.80 -5.00 -4.00
C THR A 193 30.93 -3.78 -4.30
N ILE A 194 29.60 -3.86 -4.26
CA ILE A 194 28.76 -2.67 -4.51
C ILE A 194 28.93 -1.66 -3.38
N SER A 195 29.29 -0.44 -3.72
CA SER A 195 29.21 0.68 -2.80
C SER A 195 28.70 1.88 -3.57
N SER A 196 28.07 2.81 -2.87
CA SER A 196 27.75 4.11 -3.46
C SER A 196 28.08 5.22 -2.46
N SER A 197 28.87 6.16 -2.93
CA SER A 197 29.22 7.40 -2.23
C SER A 197 28.32 8.58 -2.65
N THR A 198 27.38 8.35 -3.57
CA THR A 198 26.46 9.38 -4.07
C THR A 198 25.04 9.18 -3.58
N LEU A 199 24.67 7.95 -3.21
CA LEU A 199 23.33 7.61 -2.73
C LEU A 199 23.04 8.27 -1.38
N LEU A 200 22.04 9.15 -1.37
CA LEU A 200 21.57 9.88 -0.20
C LEU A 200 20.29 9.27 0.38
N GLU A 201 19.40 8.78 -0.49
CA GLU A 201 18.14 8.16 -0.07
C GLU A 201 17.90 6.83 -0.78
N LEU A 202 17.50 5.83 0.00
CA LEU A 202 17.14 4.50 -0.48
C LEU A 202 15.77 4.09 0.09
N HIS A 203 14.84 3.73 -0.78
CA HIS A 203 13.62 3.01 -0.40
C HIS A 203 13.64 1.65 -1.09
N VAL A 204 13.52 0.58 -0.32
CA VAL A 204 13.68 -0.78 -0.83
C VAL A 204 12.67 -1.72 -0.17
N LYS A 205 12.11 -2.65 -0.96
CA LYS A 205 11.40 -3.81 -0.41
C LYS A 205 12.32 -5.02 -0.33
N LEU A 206 12.41 -5.64 0.84
CA LEU A 206 13.28 -6.78 1.12
C LEU A 206 12.46 -8.00 1.53
N LYS A 207 12.98 -9.19 1.22
CA LYS A 207 12.41 -10.44 1.71
C LYS A 207 12.67 -10.64 3.20
N ASN A 208 13.88 -10.36 3.64
CA ASN A 208 14.33 -10.71 4.99
C ASN A 208 15.15 -9.59 5.64
N PHE A 209 15.29 -9.66 6.96
CA PHE A 209 16.05 -8.69 7.74
C PHE A 209 17.57 -8.73 7.51
N THR A 210 18.13 -9.86 7.05
CA THR A 210 19.58 -9.93 6.80
C THR A 210 19.98 -9.04 5.62
N ASP A 211 19.15 -8.97 4.58
CA ASP A 211 19.33 -8.04 3.47
C ASP A 211 19.39 -6.57 3.96
N CYS A 212 18.57 -6.22 4.98
CA CYS A 212 18.60 -4.88 5.59
C CYS A 212 19.94 -4.62 6.29
N LEU A 213 20.46 -5.61 7.01
CA LEU A 213 21.75 -5.50 7.68
C LEU A 213 22.92 -5.32 6.70
N TYR A 214 22.84 -5.89 5.50
CA TYR A 214 23.83 -5.66 4.44
C TYR A 214 23.77 -4.25 3.85
N LEU A 215 22.61 -3.62 3.80
CA LEU A 215 22.52 -2.20 3.41
C LEU A 215 23.13 -1.27 4.47
N LEU A 216 23.33 -1.77 5.68
CA LEU A 216 23.77 -1.05 6.86
C LEU A 216 25.14 -1.51 7.39
N ASP A 217 25.92 -2.21 6.56
CA ASP A 217 27.28 -2.64 6.88
C ASP A 217 28.34 -1.56 6.61
N GLY A 218 27.92 -0.41 6.06
CA GLY A 218 28.78 0.75 5.78
C GLY A 218 29.20 0.88 4.32
N ARG A 219 28.54 0.18 3.38
CA ARG A 219 28.82 0.32 1.94
C ARG A 219 28.15 1.52 1.27
N PHE A 220 27.20 2.15 1.97
CA PHE A 220 26.53 3.38 1.56
C PHE A 220 26.86 4.51 2.54
N ASP A 221 28.12 4.93 2.56
CA ASP A 221 28.60 5.88 3.56
C ASP A 221 27.89 7.24 3.46
N SER A 222 27.34 7.64 2.32
CA SER A 222 26.60 8.91 2.16
C SER A 222 25.11 8.83 2.43
N LEU A 223 24.59 7.64 2.77
CA LEU A 223 23.16 7.42 2.96
C LEU A 223 22.65 8.20 4.18
N GLN A 224 21.67 9.07 3.95
CA GLN A 224 21.03 9.90 4.98
C GLN A 224 19.63 9.39 5.32
N LYS A 225 18.95 8.77 4.36
CA LYS A 225 17.60 8.23 4.53
C LYS A 225 17.52 6.81 4.01
N LEU A 226 17.00 5.92 4.84
CA LEU A 226 16.72 4.54 4.48
C LEU A 226 15.28 4.17 4.87
N SER A 227 14.49 3.75 3.91
CA SER A 227 13.15 3.19 4.12
C SER A 227 13.14 1.75 3.63
N VAL A 228 12.70 0.84 4.51
CA VAL A 228 12.74 -0.60 4.24
C VAL A 228 11.38 -1.21 4.52
N ASP A 229 10.78 -1.80 3.49
CA ASP A 229 9.60 -2.66 3.64
C ASP A 229 10.09 -4.12 3.64
N ILE A 230 10.03 -4.79 4.78
CA ILE A 230 10.51 -6.17 4.95
C ILE A 230 9.32 -7.10 5.03
N TYR A 231 9.37 -8.19 4.26
CA TYR A 231 8.34 -9.22 4.32
C TYR A 231 8.38 -9.99 5.64
N GLU A 232 9.57 -10.42 6.07
CA GLU A 232 9.75 -11.27 7.23
C GLU A 232 11.04 -10.94 8.01
N ILE A 233 10.95 -10.87 9.33
CA ILE A 233 12.11 -10.64 10.21
C ILE A 233 12.41 -11.93 10.97
N LEU A 234 13.26 -12.76 10.38
CA LEU A 234 13.78 -14.00 10.97
C LEU A 234 15.22 -13.81 11.44
N SER A 235 15.69 -14.72 12.31
CA SER A 235 17.10 -14.82 12.67
C SER A 235 17.96 -14.91 11.42
N PRO A 236 19.01 -14.07 11.30
CA PRO A 236 19.88 -14.12 10.15
C PRO A 236 20.63 -15.46 10.15
N GLN A 237 20.73 -16.09 8.97
CA GLN A 237 21.53 -17.31 8.80
C GLN A 237 23.03 -17.03 8.93
N ILE A 238 23.43 -15.75 8.81
CA ILE A 238 24.81 -15.29 8.87
C ILE A 238 24.90 -14.22 9.95
N ILE A 239 25.77 -14.42 10.94
CA ILE A 239 26.11 -13.38 11.91
C ILE A 239 26.96 -12.35 11.18
N ILE A 240 26.35 -11.24 10.79
CA ILE A 240 27.10 -10.11 10.26
C ILE A 240 27.65 -9.36 11.48
N ASP A 241 28.97 -9.38 11.68
CA ASP A 241 29.67 -8.63 12.74
C ASP A 241 29.68 -7.13 12.40
N ASN A 242 28.49 -6.55 12.46
CA ASN A 242 28.20 -5.19 12.03
C ASN A 242 28.45 -4.22 13.19
N LYS A 243 29.71 -4.08 13.60
CA LYS A 243 30.11 -3.12 14.66
C LYS A 243 30.20 -1.66 14.18
N LYS A 244 30.06 -1.40 12.86
CA LYS A 244 30.16 -0.04 12.31
C LYS A 244 28.95 0.80 12.77
N GLN A 245 29.23 1.96 13.35
CA GLN A 245 28.20 2.96 13.68
C GLN A 245 27.73 3.65 12.40
N LEU A 246 26.42 3.93 12.32
CA LEU A 246 25.75 4.47 11.14
C LEU A 246 25.61 6.00 11.25
N PHE A 247 26.74 6.70 11.31
CA PHE A 247 26.76 8.12 11.68
C PHE A 247 26.03 9.07 10.70
N ASN A 248 25.90 8.71 9.43
CA ASN A 248 25.31 9.60 8.43
C ASN A 248 23.80 9.44 8.26
N LEU A 249 23.24 8.33 8.77
CA LEU A 249 21.82 8.05 8.67
C LEU A 249 21.05 8.94 9.65
N LYS A 250 20.19 9.80 9.11
CA LYS A 250 19.34 10.74 9.85
C LYS A 250 17.89 10.29 9.91
N LEU A 251 17.44 9.55 8.89
CA LEU A 251 16.08 9.07 8.73
C LEU A 251 16.07 7.57 8.50
N PHE A 252 15.29 6.84 9.30
CA PHE A 252 15.12 5.41 9.14
C PHE A 252 13.64 5.05 9.25
N SER A 253 13.15 4.29 8.28
CA SER A 253 11.81 3.73 8.29
C SER A 253 11.89 2.22 8.13
N LEU A 254 11.22 1.48 9.02
CA LEU A 254 11.14 0.03 8.96
C LEU A 254 9.68 -0.40 9.03
N TYR A 255 9.23 -1.05 7.96
CA TYR A 255 7.89 -1.58 7.81
C TYR A 255 7.94 -3.10 7.72
N SER A 256 7.22 -3.80 8.59
CA SER A 256 7.06 -5.26 8.58
C SER A 256 5.59 -5.61 8.81
N GLU A 257 4.96 -6.27 7.84
CA GLU A 257 3.57 -6.74 7.94
C GLU A 257 3.47 -8.06 8.73
N ARG A 258 4.52 -8.88 8.67
CA ARG A 258 4.55 -10.16 9.39
C ARG A 258 5.02 -9.99 10.82
N ASP A 259 4.49 -10.87 11.65
CA ASP A 259 4.90 -11.06 13.03
C ASP A 259 6.40 -11.37 13.11
N THR A 260 7.08 -10.76 14.08
CA THR A 260 8.46 -11.11 14.43
C THR A 260 8.60 -11.31 15.93
N ASP A 261 9.29 -12.36 16.34
CA ASP A 261 9.75 -12.58 17.73
C ASP A 261 11.12 -11.92 17.98
N LYS A 262 11.73 -11.31 16.95
CA LYS A 262 13.11 -10.80 16.96
C LYS A 262 13.24 -9.31 17.25
N TYR A 263 12.21 -8.69 17.82
CA TYR A 263 12.24 -7.27 18.17
C TYR A 263 13.42 -6.92 19.10
N ASN A 264 13.56 -7.64 20.22
CA ASN A 264 14.65 -7.39 21.18
C ASN A 264 16.02 -7.88 20.69
N GLU A 265 16.05 -8.93 19.86
CA GLU A 265 17.29 -9.57 19.40
C GLU A 265 17.92 -8.85 18.20
N LEU A 266 17.10 -8.30 17.30
CA LEU A 266 17.56 -7.75 16.01
C LEU A 266 17.23 -6.28 15.83
N ILE A 267 15.99 -5.87 16.11
CA ILE A 267 15.53 -4.49 15.82
C ILE A 267 16.12 -3.50 16.83
N VAL A 268 15.96 -3.74 18.13
CA VAL A 268 16.46 -2.83 19.18
C VAL A 268 17.98 -2.62 19.08
N PRO A 269 18.83 -3.66 18.98
CA PRO A 269 20.27 -3.47 18.82
C PRO A 269 20.67 -2.76 17.53
N LEU A 270 19.93 -2.97 16.43
CA LEU A 270 20.16 -2.23 15.19
C LEU A 270 19.90 -0.72 15.39
N LEU A 271 18.78 -0.37 16.01
CA LEU A 271 18.42 1.02 16.27
C LEU A 271 19.46 1.70 17.18
N HIS A 272 19.96 1.01 18.22
CA HIS A 272 21.03 1.56 19.09
C HIS A 272 22.31 1.95 18.35
N ARG A 273 22.56 1.40 17.17
CA ARG A 273 23.73 1.74 16.33
C ARG A 273 23.52 3.02 15.50
N MET A 274 22.28 3.50 15.40
CA MET A 274 21.88 4.69 14.64
C MET A 274 21.84 5.93 15.55
N ILE A 275 22.91 6.18 16.30
CA ILE A 275 22.95 7.22 17.34
C ILE A 275 22.67 8.66 16.85
N ASN A 276 22.82 8.90 15.54
CA ASN A 276 22.59 10.20 14.91
C ASN A 276 21.19 10.35 14.31
N LEU A 277 20.31 9.36 14.49
CA LEU A 277 18.98 9.37 13.92
C LEU A 277 18.15 10.54 14.46
N GLU A 278 17.61 11.34 13.54
CA GLU A 278 16.76 12.50 13.82
C GLU A 278 15.27 12.14 13.66
N GLU A 279 14.95 11.21 12.76
CA GLU A 279 13.59 10.73 12.54
C GLU A 279 13.53 9.20 12.39
N LEU A 280 12.56 8.60 13.06
CA LEU A 280 12.29 7.16 13.06
C LEU A 280 10.82 6.91 12.77
N ASP A 281 10.55 6.05 11.79
CA ASP A 281 9.22 5.53 11.49
C ASP A 281 9.22 4.00 11.62
N LEU A 282 8.43 3.45 12.55
CA LEU A 282 8.35 2.02 12.80
C LEU A 282 6.93 1.50 12.59
N HIS A 283 6.76 0.57 11.66
CA HIS A 283 5.53 -0.18 11.51
C HIS A 283 5.82 -1.66 11.70
N LEU A 284 5.44 -2.22 12.85
CA LEU A 284 5.87 -3.56 13.26
C LEU A 284 4.70 -4.36 13.81
N VAL A 285 4.70 -5.66 13.51
CA VAL A 285 3.92 -6.65 14.27
C VAL A 285 4.90 -7.53 15.04
N VAL A 286 4.78 -7.55 16.36
CA VAL A 286 5.76 -8.19 17.24
C VAL A 286 5.09 -9.28 18.07
N TYR A 287 5.61 -10.49 18.01
CA TYR A 287 5.28 -11.53 18.96
C TYR A 287 6.19 -11.41 20.18
N CYS A 288 5.59 -11.18 21.34
CA CYS A 288 6.27 -11.06 22.61
C CYS A 288 6.05 -12.33 23.43
N GLU A 289 7.09 -12.78 24.15
CA GLU A 289 6.95 -13.95 25.03
C GLU A 289 6.42 -13.58 26.42
N LYS A 290 6.81 -12.41 26.94
CA LYS A 290 6.63 -12.08 28.37
C LYS A 290 5.72 -10.89 28.63
N ARG A 291 5.87 -9.81 27.86
CA ARG A 291 5.12 -8.56 28.05
C ARG A 291 4.81 -7.89 26.72
N LEU A 292 3.69 -7.18 26.67
CA LEU A 292 3.34 -6.30 25.56
C LEU A 292 4.35 -5.14 25.46
N ILE A 293 4.50 -4.59 24.26
CA ILE A 293 5.28 -3.37 24.07
C ILE A 293 4.43 -2.18 24.54
N ASP A 294 4.94 -1.43 25.51
CA ASP A 294 4.31 -0.25 26.07
C ASP A 294 5.25 0.97 26.01
N GLY A 295 4.84 2.09 26.59
CA GLY A 295 5.62 3.32 26.62
C GLY A 295 6.91 3.21 27.44
N TYR A 296 6.96 2.36 28.47
CA TYR A 296 8.19 2.12 29.22
C TYR A 296 9.21 1.35 28.38
N ASP A 297 8.74 0.33 27.63
CA ASP A 297 9.57 -0.43 26.70
C ASP A 297 10.15 0.49 25.62
N LEU A 298 9.32 1.26 24.91
CA LEU A 298 9.79 2.18 23.87
C LEU A 298 10.73 3.25 24.43
N LYS A 299 10.47 3.76 25.65
CA LYS A 299 11.36 4.74 26.28
C LYS A 299 12.73 4.15 26.58
N TYR A 300 12.76 2.98 27.21
CA TYR A 300 14.02 2.32 27.60
C TYR A 300 14.80 1.82 26.38
N ASN A 301 14.13 1.16 25.44
CA ASN A 301 14.76 0.52 24.30
C ASN A 301 15.04 1.48 23.15
N ILE A 302 14.28 2.55 22.95
CA ILE A 302 14.44 3.42 21.78
C ILE A 302 14.84 4.83 22.20
N ILE A 303 13.95 5.53 22.90
CA ILE A 303 14.09 6.98 23.13
C ILE A 303 15.36 7.32 23.92
N ASN A 304 15.66 6.56 24.98
CA ASN A 304 16.83 6.83 25.81
C ASN A 304 18.16 6.59 25.08
N ASN A 305 18.17 5.80 24.01
CA ASN A 305 19.38 5.46 23.25
C ASN A 305 19.55 6.34 21.99
N LEU A 306 18.45 6.91 21.48
CA LEU A 306 18.44 7.79 20.30
C LEU A 306 18.32 9.26 20.70
N LEU A 307 19.38 9.81 21.27
CA LEU A 307 19.38 11.15 21.87
C LEU A 307 19.13 12.30 20.88
N ARG A 308 19.29 12.06 19.57
CA ARG A 308 19.01 13.03 18.51
C ARG A 308 17.61 12.91 17.91
N LEU A 309 16.82 11.94 18.36
CA LEU A 309 15.52 11.64 17.79
C LEU A 309 14.53 12.76 18.09
N ASN A 310 14.15 13.50 17.06
CA ASN A 310 13.20 14.62 17.13
C ASN A 310 11.78 14.18 16.76
N ILE A 311 11.68 13.23 15.83
CA ILE A 311 10.42 12.70 15.30
C ILE A 311 10.44 11.19 15.47
N PHE A 312 9.48 10.70 16.25
CA PHE A 312 9.23 9.27 16.38
C PHE A 312 7.78 8.98 16.02
N ILE A 313 7.59 8.37 14.85
CA ILE A 313 6.31 7.89 14.35
C ILE A 313 6.33 6.38 14.48
N PHE A 314 5.27 5.80 14.99
CA PHE A 314 5.17 4.36 15.04
C PHE A 314 3.74 3.85 14.94
N ASN A 315 3.63 2.62 14.47
CA ASN A 315 2.47 1.77 14.47
C ASN A 315 2.92 0.35 14.85
N ILE A 316 2.81 0.00 16.13
CA ILE A 316 3.32 -1.28 16.64
C ILE A 316 2.14 -2.10 17.19
N ARG A 317 1.94 -3.30 16.63
CA ARG A 317 1.02 -4.29 17.19
C ARG A 317 1.84 -5.37 17.88
N SER A 318 1.81 -5.42 19.20
CA SER A 318 2.39 -6.52 19.97
C SER A 318 1.36 -7.61 20.24
N ARG A 319 1.77 -8.87 20.20
CA ARG A 319 0.97 -10.06 20.48
C ARG A 319 1.65 -10.86 21.57
N LEU A 320 0.89 -11.53 22.42
CA LEU A 320 1.41 -12.21 23.61
C LEU A 320 0.57 -13.46 23.91
N PRO A 321 1.17 -14.63 24.17
CA PRO A 321 0.41 -15.75 24.70
C PRO A 321 -0.06 -15.43 26.13
N ILE A 322 -1.35 -15.65 26.43
CA ILE A 322 -1.94 -15.43 27.76
C ILE A 322 -1.68 -16.62 28.70
N ASN A 323 -1.29 -17.78 28.15
CA ASN A 323 -1.06 -18.98 28.97
C ASN A 323 -0.08 -18.67 30.10
N ASP A 324 -0.51 -18.96 31.33
CA ASP A 324 0.29 -18.83 32.56
C ASP A 324 0.64 -17.39 32.98
N GLN A 325 -0.01 -16.36 32.41
CA GLN A 325 0.18 -14.96 32.83
C GLN A 325 -0.65 -14.61 34.07
N VAL A 326 0.02 -14.19 35.14
CA VAL A 326 -0.62 -13.79 36.41
C VAL A 326 -1.16 -12.35 36.35
N TYR A 327 -0.57 -11.49 35.52
CA TYR A 327 -0.92 -10.07 35.41
C TYR A 327 -1.02 -9.64 33.96
N LEU A 328 -2.25 -9.35 33.51
CA LEU A 328 -2.54 -8.80 32.19
C LEU A 328 -2.70 -7.29 32.31
N SER A 329 -1.91 -6.51 31.56
CA SER A 329 -1.99 -5.05 31.54
C SER A 329 -3.35 -4.57 31.02
N SER A 330 -3.97 -3.61 31.68
CA SER A 330 -5.16 -2.95 31.12
C SER A 330 -4.78 -1.97 30.01
N ASN A 331 -5.77 -1.51 29.24
CA ASN A 331 -5.53 -0.45 28.27
C ASN A 331 -5.12 0.86 28.96
N GLU A 332 -5.70 1.13 30.14
CA GLU A 332 -5.38 2.30 30.95
C GLU A 332 -3.92 2.27 31.43
N ASP A 333 -3.44 1.12 31.90
CA ASP A 333 -2.03 0.95 32.31
C ASP A 333 -1.09 1.20 31.13
N CYS A 334 -1.41 0.63 29.97
CA CYS A 334 -0.62 0.84 28.75
C CYS A 334 -0.65 2.31 28.32
N GLN A 335 -1.82 2.95 28.31
CA GLN A 335 -1.96 4.36 27.93
C GLN A 335 -1.19 5.30 28.87
N LEU A 336 -1.19 5.01 30.18
CA LEU A 336 -0.46 5.77 31.20
C LEU A 336 1.06 5.67 31.04
N SER A 337 1.57 4.55 30.51
CA SER A 337 3.01 4.37 30.27
C SER A 337 3.60 5.34 29.24
N PHE A 338 2.76 5.97 28.40
CA PHE A 338 3.15 6.99 27.43
C PHE A 338 3.20 8.42 28.00
N ASN A 339 2.98 8.59 29.31
CA ASN A 339 3.13 9.89 29.96
C ASN A 339 4.53 10.47 29.74
N GLY A 340 4.57 11.70 29.20
CA GLY A 340 5.82 12.40 28.86
C GLY A 340 6.31 12.19 27.42
N PHE A 341 5.60 11.43 26.58
CA PHE A 341 5.84 11.44 25.14
C PHE A 341 5.40 12.79 24.55
N LYS A 342 6.18 13.30 23.58
CA LYS A 342 5.92 14.59 22.92
C LYS A 342 4.63 14.56 22.08
N ASN A 343 4.37 13.43 21.42
CA ASN A 343 3.20 13.22 20.57
C ASN A 343 2.11 12.49 21.36
N LYS A 344 0.85 12.75 21.02
CA LYS A 344 -0.26 11.95 21.52
C LYS A 344 -0.11 10.53 20.98
N ILE A 345 -0.07 9.55 21.88
CA ILE A 345 -0.05 8.13 21.56
C ILE A 345 -1.41 7.54 21.94
N ILE A 346 -1.92 6.65 21.11
CA ILE A 346 -3.12 5.85 21.41
C ILE A 346 -2.69 4.42 21.63
N SER A 347 -3.20 3.78 22.69
CA SER A 347 -3.12 2.33 22.90
C SER A 347 -4.49 1.67 22.79
N CYS A 348 -4.50 0.43 22.32
CA CYS A 348 -5.66 -0.47 22.36
C CYS A 348 -5.17 -1.85 22.80
N VAL A 349 -5.52 -2.24 24.03
CA VAL A 349 -5.20 -3.57 24.58
C VAL A 349 -6.44 -4.46 24.52
N ASP A 350 -6.28 -5.64 23.97
CA ASP A 350 -7.34 -6.65 23.84
C ASP A 350 -6.82 -8.02 24.24
N TYR A 351 -7.71 -8.82 24.84
CA TYR A 351 -7.43 -10.19 25.21
C TYR A 351 -8.47 -11.12 24.57
N PHE A 352 -7.99 -12.23 24.03
CA PHE A 352 -8.74 -13.25 23.31
C PHE A 352 -8.62 -14.58 24.06
N PRO A 353 -9.46 -14.83 25.08
CA PRO A 353 -9.35 -16.00 25.94
C PRO A 353 -9.46 -17.34 25.19
N ASN A 354 -10.28 -17.42 24.14
CA ASN A 354 -10.44 -18.67 23.38
C ASN A 354 -9.18 -18.99 22.56
N ARG A 355 -8.50 -17.96 22.05
CA ARG A 355 -7.20 -18.09 21.38
C ARG A 355 -6.02 -18.14 22.34
N LYS A 356 -6.24 -17.86 23.63
CA LYS A 356 -5.20 -17.75 24.66
C LYS A 356 -4.12 -16.73 24.26
N GLU A 357 -4.56 -15.60 23.72
CA GLU A 357 -3.69 -14.58 23.15
C GLU A 357 -4.16 -13.18 23.51
N GLY A 358 -3.23 -12.28 23.84
CA GLY A 358 -3.45 -10.86 23.99
C GLY A 358 -2.79 -10.09 22.86
N GLN A 359 -3.32 -8.90 22.57
CA GLN A 359 -2.69 -7.93 21.70
C GLN A 359 -2.68 -6.54 22.34
N CYS A 360 -1.67 -5.75 21.97
CA CYS A 360 -1.65 -4.32 22.23
C CYS A 360 -1.22 -3.60 20.97
N HIS A 361 -2.10 -2.73 20.48
CA HIS A 361 -1.85 -1.88 19.32
C HIS A 361 -1.56 -0.47 19.79
N ILE A 362 -0.35 0.02 19.57
CA ILE A 362 0.11 1.36 19.94
C ILE A 362 0.51 2.15 18.69
N TYR A 363 0.13 3.42 18.63
CA TYR A 363 0.51 4.27 17.48
C TYR A 363 0.57 5.77 17.80
N SER A 364 1.37 6.48 17.02
CA SER A 364 1.45 7.94 17.02
C SER A 364 0.22 8.57 16.37
N TYR A 365 -0.37 9.59 17.00
CA TYR A 365 -1.51 10.34 16.48
C TYR A 365 -1.07 11.69 15.84
N PRO A 366 -1.62 12.08 14.66
CA PRO A 366 -2.61 11.36 13.86
C PRO A 366 -2.02 10.11 13.20
N TYR A 367 -2.84 9.07 13.04
CA TYR A 367 -2.45 7.83 12.38
C TYR A 367 -2.16 8.07 10.89
N GLN A 368 -0.96 7.76 10.42
CA GLN A 368 -0.51 8.09 9.05
C GLN A 368 -0.45 6.88 8.10
N ALA A 369 -0.58 5.66 8.62
CA ALA A 369 -0.48 4.47 7.78
C ALA A 369 -1.75 4.27 6.93
N LYS A 370 -1.56 3.63 5.78
CA LYS A 370 -2.64 3.28 4.84
C LYS A 370 -3.51 2.13 5.35
N TYR A 371 -2.94 1.22 6.14
CA TYR A 371 -3.60 0.01 6.63
C TYR A 371 -3.85 0.16 8.13
N TYR A 372 -5.02 -0.22 8.63
CA TYR A 372 -5.29 -0.40 10.05
C TYR A 372 -5.88 -1.79 10.25
N GLU A 373 -5.09 -2.69 10.83
CA GLU A 373 -5.45 -4.10 10.90
C GLU A 373 -5.85 -4.56 12.31
N TYR A 374 -6.70 -5.59 12.38
CA TYR A 374 -7.15 -6.27 13.60
C TYR A 374 -7.83 -5.34 14.61
N ILE A 375 -8.70 -4.45 14.11
CA ILE A 375 -9.56 -3.62 14.95
C ILE A 375 -10.57 -4.49 15.69
N THR A 376 -10.66 -4.30 17.01
CA THR A 376 -11.59 -5.00 17.91
C THR A 376 -12.75 -4.10 18.32
N ASN A 377 -13.71 -4.65 19.07
CA ASN A 377 -14.80 -3.87 19.66
C ASN A 377 -14.33 -2.80 20.65
N ASN A 378 -13.08 -2.85 21.16
CA ASN A 378 -12.53 -1.84 22.06
C ASN A 378 -11.91 -0.64 21.33
N PHE A 379 -11.99 -0.60 20.00
CA PHE A 379 -11.53 0.52 19.18
C PHE A 379 -12.01 1.87 19.74
N PRO A 380 -11.11 2.84 20.01
CA PRO A 380 -11.43 4.07 20.74
C PRO A 380 -12.14 5.15 19.90
N ASP A 381 -12.56 4.84 18.66
CA ASP A 381 -12.99 5.83 17.67
C ASP A 381 -11.85 6.77 17.22
N GLY A 382 -12.15 7.73 16.35
CA GLY A 382 -11.22 8.74 15.85
C GLY A 382 -11.38 8.95 14.35
N LEU A 383 -10.72 9.98 13.82
CA LEU A 383 -10.72 10.26 12.38
C LEU A 383 -9.42 9.81 11.73
N PHE A 384 -9.50 8.81 10.86
CA PHE A 384 -8.35 8.16 10.22
C PHE A 384 -8.32 8.48 8.72
N LYS A 385 -7.99 9.73 8.39
CA LYS A 385 -8.04 10.24 7.00
C LYS A 385 -7.07 9.58 6.01
N TYR A 386 -6.01 8.95 6.50
CA TYR A 386 -4.98 8.29 5.67
C TYR A 386 -5.23 6.81 5.45
N VAL A 387 -6.09 6.19 6.26
CA VAL A 387 -6.39 4.76 6.16
C VAL A 387 -7.27 4.52 4.93
N ARG A 388 -6.94 3.48 4.18
CA ARG A 388 -7.68 2.97 3.01
C ARG A 388 -8.10 1.53 3.22
N GLU A 389 -7.38 0.78 4.02
CA GLU A 389 -7.62 -0.65 4.21
C GLU A 389 -7.77 -0.93 5.69
N VAL A 390 -8.89 -1.55 6.05
CA VAL A 390 -9.24 -1.88 7.43
C VAL A 390 -9.49 -3.36 7.55
N SER A 391 -8.92 -3.99 8.58
CA SER A 391 -9.33 -5.34 8.97
C SER A 391 -9.88 -5.37 10.40
N LEU A 392 -10.98 -6.10 10.56
CA LEU A 392 -11.70 -6.26 11.83
C LEU A 392 -11.50 -7.69 12.34
N TYR A 393 -11.20 -7.83 13.63
CA TYR A 393 -11.09 -9.13 14.28
C TYR A 393 -11.47 -9.00 15.76
N ASP A 394 -12.33 -9.89 16.26
CA ASP A 394 -12.64 -10.00 17.69
C ASP A 394 -13.25 -11.38 17.98
N GLU A 395 -13.17 -11.85 19.23
CA GLU A 395 -13.92 -13.03 19.69
C GLU A 395 -15.38 -12.71 20.02
N ARG A 396 -15.70 -11.42 20.21
CA ARG A 396 -17.07 -10.91 20.35
C ARG A 396 -17.64 -10.54 18.99
N PRO A 397 -18.94 -10.73 18.74
CA PRO A 397 -19.55 -10.30 17.48
C PRO A 397 -19.48 -8.78 17.30
N PHE A 398 -19.42 -8.34 16.04
CA PHE A 398 -19.52 -6.93 15.68
C PHE A 398 -20.98 -6.55 15.39
N GLU A 399 -21.59 -5.78 16.27
CA GLU A 399 -22.97 -5.33 16.07
C GLU A 399 -23.06 -4.18 15.06
N HIS A 400 -24.26 -3.85 14.61
CA HIS A 400 -24.50 -2.81 13.60
C HIS A 400 -23.86 -1.46 13.97
N GLU A 401 -23.95 -1.05 15.24
CA GLU A 401 -23.39 0.20 15.75
C GLU A 401 -21.87 0.26 15.61
N PHE A 402 -21.20 -0.89 15.65
CA PHE A 402 -19.77 -0.97 15.40
C PHE A 402 -19.44 -0.62 13.95
N PHE A 403 -20.20 -1.13 12.97
CA PHE A 403 -20.01 -0.77 11.57
C PHE A 403 -20.31 0.71 11.29
N VAL A 404 -21.30 1.31 11.98
CA VAL A 404 -21.56 2.75 11.94
C VAL A 404 -20.34 3.54 12.42
N LYS A 405 -19.71 3.07 13.51
CA LYS A 405 -18.48 3.65 14.05
C LYS A 405 -17.35 3.57 13.02
N ILE A 406 -17.09 2.39 12.47
CA ILE A 406 -16.08 2.18 11.42
C ILE A 406 -16.29 3.12 10.23
N ALA A 407 -17.52 3.24 9.71
CA ALA A 407 -17.81 4.14 8.59
C ALA A 407 -17.46 5.61 8.88
N LYS A 408 -17.73 6.08 10.11
CA LYS A 408 -17.42 7.44 10.55
C LYS A 408 -15.92 7.65 10.76
N SER A 409 -15.24 6.66 11.31
CA SER A 409 -13.81 6.75 11.61
C SER A 409 -12.93 6.68 10.36
N PHE A 410 -13.39 5.97 9.33
CA PHE A 410 -12.63 5.71 8.09
C PHE A 410 -13.38 6.21 6.83
N PRO A 411 -13.53 7.53 6.65
CA PRO A 411 -14.36 8.09 5.59
C PRO A 411 -13.83 7.83 4.16
N PHE A 412 -12.57 7.43 4.02
CA PHE A 412 -11.93 7.13 2.73
C PHE A 412 -11.56 5.64 2.60
N MET A 413 -12.19 4.76 3.39
CA MET A 413 -11.93 3.33 3.32
C MET A 413 -12.30 2.76 1.96
N GLU A 414 -11.33 2.10 1.31
CA GLU A 414 -11.44 1.45 0.02
C GLU A 414 -11.62 -0.07 0.16
N GLN A 415 -11.07 -0.66 1.24
CA GLN A 415 -11.15 -2.09 1.53
C GLN A 415 -11.50 -2.34 3.00
N LEU A 416 -12.43 -3.27 3.22
CA LEU A 416 -12.81 -3.78 4.54
C LEU A 416 -12.73 -5.31 4.56
N THR A 417 -11.97 -5.86 5.49
CA THR A 417 -11.93 -7.30 5.76
C THR A 417 -12.48 -7.62 7.15
N VAL A 418 -13.34 -8.63 7.26
CA VAL A 418 -13.93 -9.05 8.54
C VAL A 418 -13.54 -10.49 8.87
N TYR A 419 -12.84 -10.66 9.99
CA TYR A 419 -12.46 -11.96 10.55
C TYR A 419 -13.24 -12.19 11.85
N ASN A 420 -14.48 -12.70 11.75
CA ASN A 420 -15.31 -12.96 12.93
C ASN A 420 -16.34 -14.04 12.61
N ASP A 421 -16.22 -15.20 13.24
CA ASP A 421 -17.10 -16.34 13.02
C ASP A 421 -18.36 -16.31 13.92
N LYS A 422 -18.48 -15.30 14.79
CA LYS A 422 -19.61 -15.19 15.72
C LYS A 422 -20.80 -14.49 15.07
N PRO A 423 -22.01 -15.02 15.23
CA PRO A 423 -23.23 -14.34 14.78
C PRO A 423 -23.46 -13.05 15.55
N GLN A 424 -24.06 -12.06 14.89
CA GLN A 424 -24.56 -10.85 15.53
C GLN A 424 -25.66 -11.24 16.53
N LYS A 425 -25.59 -10.70 17.76
CA LYS A 425 -26.58 -11.00 18.79
C LYS A 425 -27.82 -10.12 18.62
N ASN A 426 -27.64 -8.87 18.24
CA ASN A 426 -28.71 -7.91 18.06
C ASN A 426 -29.07 -7.86 16.58
N LYS A 427 -29.63 -8.96 16.07
CA LYS A 427 -30.18 -8.96 14.71
C LYS A 427 -31.26 -7.89 14.65
N PHE A 428 -31.25 -7.14 13.56
CA PHE A 428 -32.32 -6.20 13.25
C PHE A 428 -33.59 -7.02 12.99
N ASP A 429 -34.30 -7.39 14.05
CA ASP A 429 -35.58 -8.08 13.93
C ASP A 429 -36.56 -7.07 13.35
N GLU A 430 -37.03 -7.32 12.13
CA GLU A 430 -38.16 -6.63 11.50
C GLU A 430 -39.45 -6.67 12.37
N GLN A 431 -39.44 -7.44 13.46
CA GLN A 431 -40.54 -7.61 14.40
C GLN A 431 -40.46 -6.74 15.66
N SER A 432 -39.37 -5.99 15.92
CA SER A 432 -39.33 -5.01 17.03
C SER A 432 -40.04 -3.72 16.64
N LYS A 433 -41.37 -3.80 16.47
CA LYS A 433 -42.25 -2.66 16.19
C LYS A 433 -42.31 -1.61 17.32
N ASP A 434 -41.72 -1.90 18.48
CA ASP A 434 -41.95 -1.12 19.70
C ASP A 434 -40.82 -0.19 20.12
N ASP A 435 -39.67 -0.16 19.43
CA ASP A 435 -38.63 0.83 19.71
C ASP A 435 -38.25 1.60 18.45
N ASN A 436 -38.56 2.90 18.44
CA ASN A 436 -38.24 3.92 17.42
C ASN A 436 -36.71 4.12 17.19
N ARG A 437 -35.88 3.11 17.35
CA ARG A 437 -34.45 3.15 17.03
C ARG A 437 -34.27 2.86 15.55
N HIS A 438 -34.61 3.84 14.71
CA HIS A 438 -34.12 3.87 13.34
C HIS A 438 -32.59 3.98 13.36
N LEU A 439 -31.90 2.85 13.38
CA LEU A 439 -30.46 2.81 13.13
C LEU A 439 -30.21 3.35 11.72
N SER A 440 -29.21 4.22 11.60
CA SER A 440 -28.91 4.90 10.34
C SER A 440 -28.33 3.93 9.33
N VAL A 441 -28.87 3.94 8.10
CA VAL A 441 -28.28 3.21 6.97
C VAL A 441 -26.83 3.65 6.80
N ILE A 442 -25.91 2.68 6.81
CA ILE A 442 -24.48 2.96 6.73
C ILE A 442 -24.10 3.27 5.27
N GLN A 443 -23.28 4.30 5.06
CA GLN A 443 -22.75 4.64 3.75
C GLN A 443 -21.23 4.50 3.75
N TYR A 444 -20.71 3.85 2.72
CA TYR A 444 -19.27 3.71 2.50
C TYR A 444 -18.89 4.26 1.12
N PRO A 445 -18.63 5.58 0.98
CA PRO A 445 -18.54 6.24 -0.32
C PRO A 445 -17.39 5.77 -1.22
N TYR A 446 -16.32 5.22 -0.63
CA TYR A 446 -15.11 4.80 -1.36
C TYR A 446 -14.87 3.29 -1.32
N LEU A 447 -15.72 2.54 -0.60
CA LEU A 447 -15.52 1.12 -0.41
C LEU A 447 -15.69 0.40 -1.74
N SER A 448 -14.64 -0.31 -2.14
CA SER A 448 -14.53 -1.00 -3.42
C SER A 448 -14.31 -2.51 -3.22
N VAL A 449 -13.83 -2.92 -2.05
CA VAL A 449 -13.61 -4.33 -1.69
C VAL A 449 -14.16 -4.61 -0.30
N VAL A 450 -14.96 -5.67 -0.17
CA VAL A 450 -15.38 -6.23 1.11
C VAL A 450 -15.02 -7.71 1.14
N ASP A 451 -14.25 -8.14 2.13
CA ASP A 451 -13.83 -9.52 2.32
C ASP A 451 -14.40 -10.12 3.61
N LEU A 452 -15.22 -11.16 3.43
CA LEU A 452 -15.99 -11.88 4.43
C LEU A 452 -15.72 -13.40 4.39
N PHE A 453 -14.63 -13.85 3.78
CA PHE A 453 -14.32 -15.29 3.70
C PHE A 453 -14.18 -15.96 5.07
N HIS A 454 -13.85 -15.20 6.11
CA HIS A 454 -13.71 -15.71 7.47
C HIS A 454 -14.73 -15.09 8.42
N ALA A 455 -15.84 -14.60 7.88
CA ALA A 455 -16.91 -13.97 8.62
C ALA A 455 -18.15 -14.89 8.70
N HIS A 456 -18.92 -14.74 9.77
CA HIS A 456 -20.27 -15.30 9.86
C HIS A 456 -21.22 -14.67 8.82
N ASP A 457 -22.26 -15.41 8.42
CA ASP A 457 -23.24 -14.97 7.40
C ASP A 457 -23.94 -13.64 7.73
N ASP A 458 -24.13 -13.37 9.02
CA ASP A 458 -24.76 -12.14 9.50
C ASP A 458 -24.01 -10.88 9.01
N TYR A 459 -22.70 -10.95 8.83
CA TYR A 459 -21.93 -9.84 8.29
C TYR A 459 -22.18 -9.65 6.79
N ALA A 460 -22.35 -10.74 6.03
CA ALA A 460 -22.77 -10.63 4.64
C ALA A 460 -24.19 -10.05 4.54
N GLU A 461 -25.10 -10.46 5.43
CA GLU A 461 -26.43 -9.87 5.54
C GLU A 461 -26.38 -8.37 5.88
N GLN A 462 -25.50 -7.93 6.78
CA GLN A 462 -25.28 -6.52 7.12
C GLN A 462 -24.94 -5.65 5.91
N PHE A 463 -24.11 -6.15 4.97
CA PHE A 463 -23.77 -5.41 3.75
C PHE A 463 -24.81 -5.55 2.63
N LEU A 464 -25.45 -6.72 2.51
CA LEU A 464 -26.38 -6.98 1.41
C LEU A 464 -27.78 -6.43 1.65
N LEU A 465 -28.25 -6.29 2.89
CA LEU A 465 -29.53 -5.65 3.18
C LEU A 465 -29.47 -4.13 2.95
N ASP A 466 -30.32 -3.63 2.07
CA ASP A 466 -30.37 -2.21 1.71
C ASP A 466 -30.89 -1.30 2.84
N ILE A 467 -31.68 -1.87 3.76
CA ILE A 467 -32.10 -1.20 5.00
C ILE A 467 -30.96 -1.02 6.01
N LYS A 468 -29.84 -1.74 5.87
CA LYS A 468 -28.70 -1.67 6.79
C LYS A 468 -27.54 -0.88 6.19
N THR A 469 -27.24 -1.10 4.92
CA THR A 469 -26.08 -0.50 4.24
C THR A 469 -26.46 -0.05 2.84
N CYS A 470 -25.96 1.11 2.42
CA CYS A 470 -26.03 1.56 1.03
C CYS A 470 -24.65 1.42 0.38
N LEU A 471 -24.48 0.39 -0.44
CA LEU A 471 -23.22 0.14 -1.15
C LEU A 471 -23.06 1.07 -2.37
N THR A 472 -21.81 1.36 -2.71
CA THR A 472 -21.39 2.02 -3.95
C THR A 472 -21.55 1.07 -5.14
N THR A 473 -21.63 1.63 -6.35
CA THR A 473 -21.57 0.82 -7.57
C THR A 473 -20.16 0.27 -7.76
N LYS A 474 -20.07 -0.96 -8.30
CA LYS A 474 -18.83 -1.66 -8.63
C LYS A 474 -18.05 -2.23 -7.43
N LEU A 475 -18.75 -2.64 -6.38
CA LEU A 475 -18.14 -3.30 -5.22
C LEU A 475 -17.68 -4.73 -5.54
N ASN A 476 -16.47 -5.11 -5.13
CA ASN A 476 -15.99 -6.48 -5.14
C ASN A 476 -16.28 -7.15 -3.78
N LEU A 477 -17.27 -8.03 -3.73
CA LEU A 477 -17.61 -8.79 -2.52
C LEU A 477 -16.95 -10.17 -2.57
N GLN A 478 -16.10 -10.44 -1.59
CA GLN A 478 -15.42 -11.71 -1.40
C GLN A 478 -16.07 -12.45 -0.25
N VAL A 479 -16.78 -13.53 -0.56
CA VAL A 479 -17.56 -14.32 0.41
C VAL A 479 -17.80 -15.71 -0.18
N TYR A 480 -18.04 -16.71 0.67
CA TYR A 480 -18.43 -18.03 0.17
C TYR A 480 -19.79 -17.99 -0.54
N PHE A 481 -19.90 -18.74 -1.64
CA PHE A 481 -21.17 -18.87 -2.35
C PHE A 481 -22.29 -19.40 -1.46
N SER A 482 -22.00 -20.34 -0.56
CA SER A 482 -22.99 -20.89 0.39
C SER A 482 -23.55 -19.83 1.34
N THR A 483 -22.74 -18.84 1.73
CA THR A 483 -23.20 -17.69 2.50
C THR A 483 -24.11 -16.79 1.68
N LEU A 484 -23.76 -16.49 0.41
CA LEU A 484 -24.64 -15.73 -0.49
C LEU A 484 -25.99 -16.41 -0.70
N ASP A 485 -25.96 -17.72 -0.95
CA ASP A 485 -27.15 -18.53 -1.16
C ASP A 485 -28.09 -18.46 0.07
N ARG A 486 -27.56 -18.62 1.28
CA ARG A 486 -28.34 -18.50 2.52
C ARG A 486 -28.87 -17.08 2.75
N VAL A 487 -28.03 -16.05 2.66
CA VAL A 487 -28.40 -14.66 2.96
C VAL A 487 -29.46 -14.11 1.98
N THR A 488 -29.33 -14.48 0.71
CA THR A 488 -30.28 -14.09 -0.34
C THR A 488 -31.50 -15.01 -0.45
N ASN A 489 -31.57 -16.05 0.40
CA ASN A 489 -32.58 -17.11 0.36
C ASN A 489 -32.72 -17.72 -1.05
N ASN A 490 -31.66 -18.37 -1.53
CA ASN A 490 -31.56 -18.89 -2.90
C ASN A 490 -31.85 -17.82 -3.97
N PHE A 491 -31.34 -16.60 -3.77
CA PHE A 491 -31.52 -15.46 -4.67
C PHE A 491 -33.00 -15.06 -4.88
N THR A 492 -33.86 -15.22 -3.87
CA THR A 492 -35.27 -14.80 -3.92
C THR A 492 -35.64 -13.70 -2.92
N ARG A 493 -34.72 -13.26 -2.04
CA ARG A 493 -34.98 -12.22 -1.04
C ARG A 493 -34.89 -10.82 -1.67
N ASP A 494 -35.99 -10.10 -1.80
CA ASP A 494 -35.97 -8.78 -2.46
C ASP A 494 -35.15 -7.72 -1.71
N ALA A 495 -35.13 -7.76 -0.37
CA ALA A 495 -34.41 -6.78 0.46
C ALA A 495 -32.88 -6.77 0.25
N THR A 496 -32.30 -7.83 -0.31
CA THR A 496 -30.86 -7.91 -0.63
C THR A 496 -30.55 -7.57 -2.09
N ARG A 497 -31.58 -7.46 -2.94
CA ARG A 497 -31.45 -7.36 -4.40
C ARG A 497 -30.80 -6.05 -4.84
N THR A 498 -31.16 -4.94 -4.22
CA THR A 498 -30.66 -3.59 -4.54
C THR A 498 -29.13 -3.51 -4.42
N ASN A 499 -28.56 -4.04 -3.34
CA ASN A 499 -27.11 -4.02 -3.14
C ASN A 499 -26.40 -5.11 -3.95
N CYS A 500 -27.03 -6.27 -4.16
CA CYS A 500 -26.49 -7.32 -5.03
C CYS A 500 -26.31 -6.84 -6.47
N ALA A 501 -27.26 -6.05 -7.00
CA ALA A 501 -27.14 -5.46 -8.33
C ALA A 501 -25.95 -4.50 -8.51
N LYS A 502 -25.36 -3.99 -7.41
CA LYS A 502 -24.21 -3.08 -7.44
C LYS A 502 -22.86 -3.80 -7.42
N LEU A 503 -22.84 -5.13 -7.23
CA LEU A 503 -21.61 -5.90 -7.16
C LEU A 503 -20.94 -6.00 -8.53
N LEU A 504 -19.64 -5.73 -8.59
CA LEU A 504 -18.81 -5.89 -9.78
C LEU A 504 -18.42 -7.35 -10.00
N ARG A 505 -18.14 -8.08 -8.92
CA ARG A 505 -17.62 -9.45 -8.97
C ARG A 505 -18.21 -10.28 -7.85
N VAL A 506 -18.55 -11.52 -8.19
CA VAL A 506 -18.93 -12.58 -7.24
C VAL A 506 -18.17 -13.84 -7.62
N GLN A 507 -17.70 -14.55 -6.61
CA GLN A 507 -16.96 -15.80 -6.76
C GLN A 507 -17.90 -16.99 -6.53
N VAL A 508 -17.91 -17.95 -7.46
CA VAL A 508 -18.77 -19.13 -7.42
C VAL A 508 -17.91 -20.39 -7.63
N PRO A 509 -18.16 -21.50 -6.92
CA PRO A 509 -17.52 -22.79 -7.21
C PRO A 509 -17.73 -23.25 -8.66
N ARG A 510 -16.71 -23.85 -9.29
CA ARG A 510 -16.77 -24.34 -10.69
C ARG A 510 -17.89 -25.34 -10.98
N ASN A 511 -18.32 -26.09 -9.97
CA ASN A 511 -19.35 -27.12 -10.09
C ASN A 511 -20.78 -26.56 -10.06
N ILE A 512 -20.97 -25.26 -9.84
CA ILE A 512 -22.30 -24.64 -9.80
C ILE A 512 -22.66 -24.09 -11.18
N SER A 513 -23.74 -24.61 -11.76
CA SER A 513 -24.32 -24.07 -12.99
C SER A 513 -24.91 -22.68 -12.70
N ILE A 514 -24.50 -21.68 -13.46
CA ILE A 514 -25.02 -20.31 -13.36
C ILE A 514 -26.48 -20.30 -13.80
N SER A 515 -27.40 -20.35 -12.81
CA SER A 515 -28.84 -20.33 -13.06
C SER A 515 -29.29 -18.97 -13.60
N LYS A 516 -30.46 -18.94 -14.28
CA LYS A 516 -31.08 -17.68 -14.70
C LYS A 516 -31.38 -16.77 -13.50
N GLN A 517 -31.87 -17.35 -12.41
CA GLN A 517 -32.14 -16.61 -11.16
C GLN A 517 -30.89 -15.91 -10.64
N LEU A 518 -29.74 -16.58 -10.64
CA LEU A 518 -28.47 -15.98 -10.23
C LEU A 518 -28.10 -14.78 -11.12
N LYS A 519 -28.23 -14.91 -12.45
CA LYS A 519 -27.96 -13.81 -13.38
C LYS A 519 -28.91 -12.63 -13.19
N ASP A 520 -30.19 -12.92 -12.98
CA ASP A 520 -31.22 -11.90 -12.75
C ASP A 520 -31.02 -11.16 -11.41
N TYR A 521 -30.33 -11.80 -10.46
CA TYR A 521 -29.96 -11.23 -9.17
C TYR A 521 -28.68 -10.37 -9.23
N PHE A 522 -27.82 -10.63 -10.21
CA PHE A 522 -26.50 -10.03 -10.40
C PHE A 522 -26.29 -9.57 -11.86
N PRO A 523 -27.10 -8.62 -12.37
CA PRO A 523 -27.17 -8.31 -13.80
C PRO A 523 -25.86 -7.82 -14.40
N ASP A 524 -25.10 -6.99 -13.67
CA ASP A 524 -23.85 -6.35 -14.13
C ASP A 524 -22.59 -6.99 -13.53
N THR A 525 -22.75 -8.08 -12.77
CA THR A 525 -21.67 -8.70 -12.00
C THR A 525 -20.91 -9.72 -12.85
N LYS A 526 -19.58 -9.65 -12.82
CA LYS A 526 -18.71 -10.70 -13.37
C LYS A 526 -18.68 -11.89 -12.40
N ILE A 527 -19.26 -13.00 -12.82
CA ILE A 527 -19.25 -14.26 -12.07
C ILE A 527 -17.99 -15.05 -12.44
N TYR A 528 -17.12 -15.31 -11.46
CA TYR A 528 -15.89 -16.07 -11.66
C TYR A 528 -16.00 -17.45 -11.03
N SER A 529 -15.53 -18.47 -11.74
CA SER A 529 -15.45 -19.83 -11.22
C SER A 529 -14.09 -20.11 -10.58
N LEU A 530 -14.04 -20.33 -9.26
CA LEU A 530 -12.79 -20.71 -8.59
C LEU A 530 -12.51 -22.21 -8.63
N ASN A 531 -11.22 -22.52 -8.77
CA ASN A 531 -10.64 -23.75 -8.26
C ASN A 531 -10.45 -23.53 -6.76
N LEU A 532 -11.38 -24.05 -5.96
CA LEU A 532 -11.17 -24.21 -4.52
C LEU A 532 -10.37 -25.48 -4.27
#